data_AF-A0A951K9R1-F1
#
_entry.id   AF-A0A951K9R1-F1
#
_cell.length_a   1.000
_cell.length_b   1.000
_cell.length_c   1.000
_cell.angle_alpha   90.00
_cell.angle_beta   90.00
_cell.angle_gamma   90.00
#
_symmetry.space_group_name_H-M   'P 1'
#
loop_
_entity.id
_entity.type
_entity.pdbx_description
1 polymer ?
#
loop_
_entity_poly.entity_id
_entity_poly.type
_entity_poly.pdbx_seq_one_letter_code
_entity_poly.pdbx_strand_id
1 'polypeptide(L)'
;MSISTLRPPSGPAVADVPQRSAPWPMLLATVLIIVGATAFGMSNGLADGRFADPDAYSWGARAAELHTTGSWFDDTLDDVFPPTGLKQHWSRPFDVLLLVGGLMGAPAVGFERALFGWAVVLPIILGVTTAWVLWWGFADILDEAGRHAFGLLLALQPMILNGFMAGRSDHQALVGVATVLTLAVARRALMPSAGAYQRVTLGVLSAFGLWVGMEFAIVIAVIYLYLAVDWVRSGEPAASRAMTYSMTVAAATMVALLLENGPRGLFQRHLDELSIVFVAGAASMGVAAAGLRVFAARLVTRWQRAGALVAVTGLAGTVLVLWFPHILNGPLGTVDPLYGSTRLAAIAELQPLVGGQMPAISMLPPGLSLLPFAAYGVLVRRRQPPATRDGAPLRLLLIAAAFYLVLGVTQLRWLFALNLVLVVPAALGVQQLMRIASPRASSVHRGMVGIAAMAALWWVPPLFLTSTRLPPTCDMNHAVAALNDTGLVGSPPKRVMALADFGPEILFRTQHHVFSIPNHRPQTGYTATYDVMKSSDHSEARQRLERLDADLLLVCSDVRTQQLYGAGPGSLHTALVLGDAPAWLTELPVREGRPQFRLYRIER
;
A
#
# COMPACT_ATOMS: atom_id res chain seq x y z
N MET A 1 -72.69 -44.16 9.05
CA MET A 1 -71.72 -43.39 9.86
C MET A 1 -70.39 -43.39 9.15
N SER A 2 -69.98 -42.26 8.57
CA SER A 2 -68.63 -42.07 8.04
C SER A 2 -68.28 -40.60 8.26
N ILE A 3 -67.32 -40.34 9.15
CA ILE A 3 -66.83 -39.00 9.48
C ILE A 3 -65.57 -38.76 8.66
N SER A 4 -65.65 -37.72 7.84
CA SER A 4 -64.61 -37.22 6.96
C SER A 4 -63.44 -36.58 7.72
N THR A 5 -62.25 -37.10 7.41
CA THR A 5 -60.93 -36.46 7.33
C THR A 5 -60.78 -34.99 7.80
N LEU A 6 -60.13 -34.84 8.96
CA LEU A 6 -59.50 -33.60 9.41
C LEU A 6 -58.18 -33.37 8.63
N ARG A 7 -58.05 -32.23 7.93
CA ARG A 7 -56.76 -31.69 7.47
C ARG A 7 -56.18 -30.77 8.57
N PRO A 8 -54.88 -30.84 8.88
CA PRO A 8 -54.25 -29.89 9.80
C PRO A 8 -54.02 -28.53 9.12
N PRO A 9 -53.94 -27.43 9.90
CA PRO A 9 -53.75 -26.09 9.37
C PRO A 9 -52.35 -25.92 8.75
N SER A 10 -52.29 -25.22 7.63
CA SER A 10 -51.06 -24.82 6.95
C SER A 10 -50.22 -23.91 7.85
N GLY A 11 -49.03 -24.36 8.25
CA GLY A 11 -48.02 -23.54 8.91
C GLY A 11 -47.53 -22.40 8.01
N PRO A 12 -46.90 -21.35 8.58
CA PRO A 12 -46.37 -20.23 7.81
C PRO A 12 -45.31 -20.72 6.83
N ALA A 13 -45.41 -20.25 5.58
CA ALA A 13 -44.43 -20.52 4.55
C ALA A 13 -43.03 -20.15 5.06
N VAL A 14 -42.15 -21.15 5.15
CA VAL A 14 -40.72 -20.95 5.37
C VAL A 14 -40.24 -20.08 4.20
N ALA A 15 -39.81 -18.85 4.50
CA ALA A 15 -39.17 -18.01 3.50
C ALA A 15 -37.97 -18.77 2.93
N ASP A 16 -37.99 -19.01 1.61
CA ASP A 16 -36.88 -19.62 0.88
C ASP A 16 -35.58 -18.89 1.25
N VAL A 17 -34.69 -19.58 1.97
CA VAL A 17 -33.31 -19.13 2.14
C VAL A 17 -32.70 -19.23 0.75
N PRO A 18 -32.26 -18.12 0.12
CA PRO A 18 -31.69 -18.18 -1.21
C PRO A 18 -30.46 -19.10 -1.16
N GLN A 19 -30.53 -20.23 -1.90
CA GLN A 19 -29.39 -21.12 -2.12
C GLN A 19 -28.23 -20.25 -2.61
N ARG A 20 -27.23 -20.06 -1.76
CA ARG A 20 -25.98 -19.41 -2.16
C ARG A 20 -25.37 -20.31 -3.23
N SER A 21 -25.34 -19.83 -4.47
CA SER A 21 -24.63 -20.50 -5.57
C SER A 21 -23.22 -20.87 -5.13
N ALA A 22 -22.74 -22.03 -5.58
CA ALA A 22 -21.43 -22.55 -5.22
C ALA A 22 -20.34 -21.48 -5.46
N PRO A 23 -19.35 -21.32 -4.56
CA PRO A 23 -18.35 -20.26 -4.61
C PRO A 23 -17.32 -20.43 -5.74
N TRP A 24 -17.63 -21.18 -6.79
CA TRP A 24 -16.68 -21.49 -7.86
C TRP A 24 -16.12 -20.26 -8.60
N PRO A 25 -16.85 -19.14 -8.83
CA PRO A 25 -16.25 -17.95 -9.44
C PRO A 25 -15.18 -17.34 -8.53
N MET A 26 -15.36 -17.47 -7.21
CA MET A 26 -14.41 -17.03 -6.20
C MET A 26 -13.21 -17.99 -6.09
N LEU A 27 -13.43 -19.30 -6.25
CA LEU A 27 -12.34 -20.28 -6.36
C LEU A 27 -11.49 -20.02 -7.61
N LEU A 28 -12.12 -19.76 -8.76
CA LEU A 28 -11.42 -19.39 -9.98
C LEU A 28 -10.63 -18.08 -9.80
N ALA A 29 -11.25 -17.05 -9.22
CA ALA A 29 -10.56 -15.80 -8.92
C ALA A 29 -9.36 -16.02 -7.99
N THR A 30 -9.50 -16.89 -6.98
CA THR A 30 -8.40 -17.27 -6.08
C THR A 30 -7.24 -17.90 -6.85
N VAL A 31 -7.51 -18.89 -7.70
CA VAL A 31 -6.47 -19.53 -8.53
C VAL A 31 -5.80 -18.51 -9.45
N LEU A 32 -6.58 -17.67 -10.13
CA LEU A 32 -6.05 -16.66 -11.05
C LEU A 32 -5.23 -15.59 -10.34
N ILE A 33 -5.62 -15.17 -9.12
CA ILE A 33 -4.82 -14.24 -8.31
C ILE A 33 -3.49 -14.90 -7.93
N ILE A 34 -3.49 -16.16 -7.48
CA ILE A 34 -2.25 -16.88 -7.14
C ILE A 34 -1.34 -16.95 -8.37
N VAL A 35 -1.87 -17.40 -9.51
CA VAL A 35 -1.10 -17.51 -10.76
C VAL A 35 -0.61 -16.15 -11.22
N GLY A 36 -1.47 -15.14 -11.25
CA GLY A 36 -1.14 -13.78 -11.69
C GLY A 36 -0.11 -13.10 -10.79
N ALA A 37 -0.30 -13.14 -9.47
CA ALA A 37 0.64 -12.59 -8.49
C ALA A 37 2.00 -13.29 -8.55
N THR A 38 2.02 -14.60 -8.75
CA THR A 38 3.26 -15.36 -8.94
C THR A 38 3.94 -14.99 -10.25
N ALA A 39 3.20 -14.93 -11.36
CA ALA A 39 3.74 -14.56 -12.67
C ALA A 39 4.32 -13.13 -12.66
N PHE A 40 3.64 -12.17 -12.00
CA PHE A 40 4.17 -10.83 -11.77
C PHE A 40 5.44 -10.85 -10.94
N GLY A 41 5.48 -11.61 -9.84
CA GLY A 41 6.70 -11.76 -9.04
C GLY A 41 7.87 -12.29 -9.87
N MET A 42 7.62 -13.35 -10.65
CA MET A 42 8.64 -13.96 -11.53
C MET A 42 9.16 -12.96 -12.57
N SER A 43 8.28 -12.14 -13.18
CA SER A 43 8.70 -11.13 -14.16
C SER A 43 9.41 -9.92 -13.55
N ASN A 44 9.39 -9.77 -12.23
CA ASN A 44 9.98 -8.66 -11.48
C ASN A 44 11.11 -9.11 -10.54
N GLY A 45 11.81 -10.19 -10.88
CA GLY A 45 13.06 -10.58 -10.21
C GLY A 45 12.97 -11.86 -9.38
N LEU A 46 11.78 -12.37 -9.05
CA LEU A 46 11.68 -13.60 -8.27
C LEU A 46 12.28 -14.82 -9.00
N ALA A 47 12.23 -14.83 -10.33
CA ALA A 47 12.88 -15.86 -11.16
C ALA A 47 14.41 -15.88 -10.97
N ASP A 48 14.99 -14.73 -10.59
CA ASP A 48 16.41 -14.56 -10.31
C ASP A 48 16.73 -14.76 -8.81
N GLY A 49 15.75 -15.18 -7.99
CA GLY A 49 15.95 -15.39 -6.55
C GLY A 49 15.98 -14.11 -5.70
N ARG A 50 15.40 -13.01 -6.18
CA ARG A 50 15.33 -11.72 -5.46
C ARG A 50 13.89 -11.26 -5.22
N PHE A 51 13.71 -10.37 -4.25
CA PHE A 51 12.44 -9.69 -4.05
C PHE A 51 12.17 -8.68 -5.17
N ALA A 52 10.92 -8.25 -5.27
CA ALA A 52 10.43 -7.39 -6.35
C ALA A 52 10.91 -5.93 -6.21
N ASP A 53 11.15 -5.48 -4.98
CA ASP A 53 11.50 -4.09 -4.68
C ASP A 53 12.35 -3.97 -3.39
N PRO A 54 12.99 -2.81 -3.16
CA PRO A 54 13.83 -2.58 -1.98
C PRO A 54 13.07 -2.54 -0.65
N ASP A 55 11.78 -2.21 -0.65
CA ASP A 55 11.01 -2.11 0.59
C ASP A 55 10.78 -3.50 1.20
N ALA A 56 10.56 -4.52 0.35
CA ALA A 56 10.48 -5.91 0.77
C ALA A 56 11.74 -6.40 1.51
N TYR A 57 12.92 -5.98 1.06
CA TYR A 57 14.17 -6.26 1.76
C TYR A 57 14.29 -5.50 3.09
N SER A 58 13.86 -4.24 3.13
CA SER A 58 13.88 -3.43 4.35
C SER A 58 12.96 -4.03 5.43
N TRP A 59 11.78 -4.53 5.04
CA TRP A 59 10.89 -5.28 5.93
C TRP A 59 11.50 -6.58 6.43
N GLY A 60 12.18 -7.31 5.54
CA GLY A 60 12.95 -8.50 5.92
C GLY A 60 14.04 -8.19 6.96
N ALA A 61 14.81 -7.12 6.73
CA ALA A 61 15.88 -6.70 7.64
C ALA A 61 15.32 -6.30 9.01
N ARG A 62 14.25 -5.48 9.03
CA ARG A 62 13.55 -5.12 10.27
C ARG A 62 13.04 -6.34 11.05
N ALA A 63 12.42 -7.31 10.36
CA ALA A 63 11.93 -8.51 11.01
C ALA A 63 13.07 -9.37 11.57
N ALA A 64 14.20 -9.46 10.86
CA ALA A 64 15.39 -10.18 11.33
C ALA A 64 16.04 -9.50 12.54
N GLU A 65 16.14 -8.18 12.53
CA GLU A 65 16.66 -7.39 13.65
C GLU A 65 15.75 -7.50 14.88
N LEU A 66 14.43 -7.41 14.71
CA LEU A 66 13.47 -7.60 15.81
C LEU A 66 13.53 -9.02 16.39
N HIS A 67 13.71 -10.04 15.55
CA HIS A 67 13.93 -11.41 16.00
C HIS A 67 15.19 -11.55 16.86
N THR A 68 16.26 -10.85 16.48
CA THR A 68 17.58 -10.97 17.13
C THR A 68 17.67 -10.15 18.42
N THR A 69 17.13 -8.93 18.41
CA THR A 69 17.26 -7.98 19.53
C THR A 69 16.11 -8.07 20.53
N GLY A 70 14.91 -8.43 20.06
CA GLY A 70 13.68 -8.33 20.86
C GLY A 70 13.28 -6.88 21.19
N SER A 71 13.93 -5.88 20.59
CA SER A 71 13.74 -4.45 20.88
C SER A 71 12.45 -3.91 20.26
N TRP A 72 11.31 -4.32 20.82
CA TRP A 72 9.98 -3.99 20.29
C TRP A 72 9.72 -2.50 20.06
N PHE A 73 10.19 -1.63 20.94
CA PHE A 73 9.99 -0.17 20.84
C PHE A 73 11.10 0.57 20.08
N ASP A 74 12.11 -0.14 19.57
CA ASP A 74 13.21 0.44 18.80
C ASP A 74 13.05 0.11 17.32
N ASP A 75 12.70 1.12 16.54
CA ASP A 75 12.50 1.05 15.09
C ASP A 75 13.73 1.52 14.30
N THR A 76 14.88 1.64 14.95
CA THR A 76 16.16 1.93 14.32
C THR A 76 16.66 0.70 13.57
N LEU A 77 17.12 0.90 12.34
CA LEU A 77 17.98 -0.06 11.64
C LEU A 77 19.43 0.31 11.93
N ASP A 78 20.09 -0.40 12.84
CA ASP A 78 21.44 -0.06 13.30
C ASP A 78 22.51 -0.20 12.20
N ASP A 79 22.27 -1.11 11.26
CA ASP A 79 23.18 -1.39 10.14
C ASP A 79 23.11 -0.34 9.01
N VAL A 80 22.19 0.63 9.11
CA VAL A 80 22.14 1.78 8.21
C VAL A 80 22.91 2.95 8.82
N PHE A 81 24.04 3.29 8.22
CA PHE A 81 24.92 4.38 8.64
C PHE A 81 25.35 4.28 10.12
N PRO A 82 25.93 3.14 10.56
CA PRO A 82 26.39 2.99 11.94
C PRO A 82 27.48 4.03 12.29
N PRO A 83 27.60 4.42 13.58
CA PRO A 83 26.80 3.94 14.72
C PRO A 83 25.47 4.69 14.91
N THR A 84 25.11 5.59 13.99
CA THR A 84 23.92 6.45 14.14
C THR A 84 22.62 5.67 13.91
N GLY A 85 22.63 4.70 13.00
CA GLY A 85 21.43 3.97 12.60
C GLY A 85 20.46 4.83 11.77
N LEU A 86 19.36 4.22 11.31
CA LEU A 86 18.25 4.91 10.68
C LEU A 86 16.92 4.58 11.37
N LYS A 87 16.31 5.57 12.02
CA LYS A 87 14.96 5.45 12.59
C LYS A 87 13.90 5.32 11.49
N GLN A 88 13.29 4.15 11.37
CA GLN A 88 12.20 3.91 10.44
C GLN A 88 10.89 4.56 10.92
N HIS A 89 9.94 4.75 10.01
CA HIS A 89 8.61 5.31 10.35
C HIS A 89 7.50 4.24 10.29
N TRP A 90 7.85 3.01 9.92
CA TRP A 90 6.90 1.91 9.79
C TRP A 90 6.62 1.22 11.12
N SER A 91 5.40 0.72 11.25
CA SER A 91 4.84 0.15 12.48
C SER A 91 4.90 -1.37 12.56
N ARG A 92 4.82 -1.92 13.78
CA ARG A 92 4.99 -3.36 14.06
C ARG A 92 4.00 -4.35 13.45
N PRO A 93 2.73 -4.05 13.10
CA PRO A 93 1.79 -5.08 12.67
C PRO A 93 2.28 -5.93 11.49
N PHE A 94 3.00 -5.32 10.54
CA PHE A 94 3.56 -6.07 9.42
C PHE A 94 4.84 -6.83 9.79
N ASP A 95 5.71 -6.27 10.65
CA ASP A 95 6.86 -7.00 11.23
C ASP A 95 6.39 -8.30 11.90
N VAL A 96 5.29 -8.25 12.67
CA VAL A 96 4.71 -9.42 13.36
C VAL A 96 4.26 -10.49 12.35
N LEU A 97 3.63 -10.11 11.24
CA LEU A 97 3.22 -11.08 10.22
C LEU A 97 4.42 -11.80 9.59
N LEU A 98 5.52 -11.07 9.38
CA LEU A 98 6.75 -11.65 8.86
C LEU A 98 7.42 -12.56 9.88
N LEU A 99 7.53 -12.12 11.13
CA LEU A 99 8.09 -12.88 12.24
C LEU A 99 7.34 -14.20 12.46
N VAL A 100 6.01 -14.19 12.47
CA VAL A 100 5.21 -15.39 12.68
C VAL A 100 5.54 -16.45 11.63
N GLY A 101 5.61 -16.08 10.35
CA GLY A 101 5.95 -17.04 9.30
C GLY A 101 7.41 -17.49 9.34
N GLY A 102 8.34 -16.58 9.65
CA GLY A 102 9.75 -16.91 9.86
C GLY A 102 9.93 -17.92 11.00
N LEU A 103 9.29 -17.69 12.14
CA LEU A 103 9.32 -18.59 13.30
C LEU A 103 8.63 -19.93 13.04
N MET A 104 7.50 -19.94 12.33
CA MET A 104 6.80 -21.18 11.98
C MET A 104 7.64 -22.07 11.03
N GLY A 105 8.37 -21.47 10.09
CA GLY A 105 9.22 -22.20 9.15
C GLY A 105 10.63 -22.50 9.69
N ALA A 106 11.08 -21.80 10.73
CA ALA A 106 12.43 -21.92 11.27
C ALA A 106 12.85 -23.36 11.64
N PRO A 107 11.98 -24.22 12.25
CA PRO A 107 12.35 -25.60 12.56
C PRO A 107 12.70 -26.46 11.34
N ALA A 108 12.22 -26.10 10.14
CA ALA A 108 12.45 -26.87 8.93
C ALA A 108 13.68 -26.44 8.13
N VAL A 109 13.94 -25.12 8.04
CA VAL A 109 14.95 -24.56 7.13
C VAL A 109 15.85 -23.47 7.74
N GLY A 110 15.66 -23.16 9.03
CA GLY A 110 16.29 -22.00 9.69
C GLY A 110 15.49 -20.71 9.50
N PHE A 111 15.61 -19.77 10.44
CA PHE A 111 14.79 -18.56 10.49
C PHE A 111 14.95 -17.67 9.25
N GLU A 112 16.18 -17.38 8.80
CA GLU A 112 16.42 -16.49 7.65
C GLU A 112 15.80 -17.03 6.36
N ARG A 113 15.99 -18.32 6.06
CA ARG A 113 15.41 -18.97 4.88
C ARG A 113 13.89 -19.06 4.97
N ALA A 114 13.37 -19.32 6.17
CA ALA A 114 11.93 -19.32 6.43
C ALA A 114 11.31 -17.94 6.24
N LEU A 115 11.96 -16.89 6.76
CA LEU A 115 11.55 -15.50 6.62
C LEU A 115 11.54 -15.10 5.15
N PHE A 116 12.60 -15.40 4.40
CA PHE A 116 12.64 -15.12 2.95
C PHE A 116 11.51 -15.83 2.20
N GLY A 117 11.36 -17.14 2.39
CA GLY A 117 10.29 -17.91 1.74
C GLY A 117 8.89 -17.43 2.12
N TRP A 118 8.68 -17.07 3.39
CA TRP A 118 7.42 -16.50 3.86
C TRP A 118 7.13 -15.13 3.25
N ALA A 119 8.13 -14.26 3.17
CA ALA A 119 8.01 -12.95 2.54
C ALA A 119 7.70 -13.04 1.02
N VAL A 120 8.04 -14.15 0.36
CA VAL A 120 7.59 -14.40 -1.02
C VAL A 120 6.08 -14.69 -1.09
N VAL A 121 5.56 -15.48 -0.16
CA VAL A 121 4.19 -16.02 -0.21
C VAL A 121 3.16 -15.11 0.48
N LEU A 122 3.55 -14.38 1.52
CA LEU A 122 2.66 -13.55 2.34
C LEU A 122 1.82 -12.56 1.51
N PRO A 123 2.35 -11.80 0.53
CA PRO A 123 1.55 -10.89 -0.29
C PRO A 123 0.42 -11.59 -1.06
N ILE A 124 0.66 -12.83 -1.53
CA ILE A 124 -0.34 -13.64 -2.23
C ILE A 124 -1.48 -14.00 -1.27
N ILE A 125 -1.15 -14.42 -0.04
CA ILE A 125 -2.14 -14.73 1.00
C ILE A 125 -2.99 -13.49 1.31
N LEU A 126 -2.37 -12.31 1.41
CA LEU A 126 -3.07 -11.04 1.64
C LEU A 126 -3.94 -10.65 0.43
N GLY A 127 -3.50 -10.91 -0.80
CA GLY A 127 -4.27 -10.68 -2.02
C GLY A 127 -5.52 -11.57 -2.10
N VAL A 128 -5.36 -12.86 -1.80
CA VAL A 128 -6.49 -13.81 -1.68
C VAL A 128 -7.43 -13.36 -0.57
N THR A 129 -6.91 -12.98 0.60
CA THR A 129 -7.72 -12.49 1.72
C THR A 129 -8.51 -11.24 1.33
N THR A 130 -7.88 -10.28 0.65
CA THR A 130 -8.53 -9.07 0.12
C THR A 130 -9.69 -9.43 -0.81
N ALA A 131 -9.48 -10.39 -1.70
CA ALA A 131 -10.50 -10.88 -2.62
C ALA A 131 -11.71 -11.47 -1.89
N TRP A 132 -11.46 -12.34 -0.92
CA TRP A 132 -12.50 -13.00 -0.12
C TRP A 132 -13.29 -12.01 0.74
N VAL A 133 -12.61 -11.02 1.33
CA VAL A 133 -13.27 -9.98 2.12
C VAL A 133 -14.12 -9.07 1.24
N LEU A 134 -13.64 -8.67 0.06
CA LEU A 134 -14.45 -7.90 -0.90
C LEU A 134 -15.69 -8.68 -1.34
N TRP A 135 -15.53 -9.97 -1.65
CA TRP A 135 -16.64 -10.84 -2.00
C TRP A 135 -17.66 -10.94 -0.86
N TRP A 136 -17.23 -11.29 0.36
CA TRP A 136 -18.08 -11.33 1.55
C TRP A 136 -18.77 -9.98 1.83
N GLY A 137 -18.04 -8.91 1.54
CA GLY A 137 -18.45 -7.55 1.76
C GLY A 137 -19.47 -7.04 0.77
N PHE A 138 -19.52 -7.51 -0.48
CA PHE A 138 -20.29 -6.83 -1.55
C PHE A 138 -20.93 -7.74 -2.60
N ALA A 139 -20.70 -9.06 -2.59
CA ALA A 139 -21.21 -9.97 -3.61
C ALA A 139 -22.75 -10.12 -3.62
N ASP A 140 -23.44 -9.76 -2.54
CA ASP A 140 -24.90 -9.74 -2.46
C ASP A 140 -25.55 -8.60 -3.26
N ILE A 141 -24.78 -7.57 -3.63
CA ILE A 141 -25.23 -6.49 -4.52
C ILE A 141 -25.22 -6.95 -5.99
N LEU A 142 -24.47 -8.03 -6.28
CA LEU A 142 -24.26 -8.58 -7.60
C LEU A 142 -25.16 -9.81 -7.82
N ASP A 143 -25.69 -9.93 -9.04
CA ASP A 143 -26.29 -11.19 -9.48
C ASP A 143 -25.21 -12.21 -9.83
N GLU A 144 -25.61 -13.38 -10.33
CA GLU A 144 -24.67 -14.40 -10.77
C GLU A 144 -23.67 -13.88 -11.81
N ALA A 145 -24.11 -13.18 -12.86
CA ALA A 145 -23.21 -12.66 -13.90
C ALA A 145 -22.25 -11.59 -13.35
N GLY A 146 -22.73 -10.71 -12.47
CA GLY A 146 -21.92 -9.70 -11.79
C GLY A 146 -20.88 -10.33 -10.87
N ARG A 147 -21.20 -11.45 -10.21
CA ARG A 147 -20.23 -12.19 -9.40
C ARG A 147 -19.09 -12.80 -10.22
N HIS A 148 -19.38 -13.30 -11.42
CA HIS A 148 -18.33 -13.73 -12.35
C HIS A 148 -17.47 -12.55 -12.79
N ALA A 149 -18.12 -11.47 -13.22
CA ALA A 149 -17.42 -10.25 -13.62
C ALA A 149 -16.52 -9.72 -12.50
N PHE A 150 -16.99 -9.71 -11.25
CA PHE A 150 -16.22 -9.31 -10.09
C PHE A 150 -14.94 -10.14 -9.92
N GLY A 151 -15.05 -11.49 -9.95
CA GLY A 151 -13.89 -12.36 -9.76
C GLY A 151 -12.84 -12.16 -10.85
N LEU A 152 -13.29 -11.97 -12.10
CA LEU A 152 -12.42 -11.74 -13.25
C LEU A 152 -11.79 -10.35 -13.23
N LEU A 153 -12.56 -9.32 -12.91
CA LEU A 153 -12.07 -7.94 -12.79
C LEU A 153 -10.97 -7.85 -11.75
N LEU A 154 -11.16 -8.52 -10.62
CA LEU A 154 -10.18 -8.54 -9.55
C LEU A 154 -8.91 -9.30 -9.93
N ALA A 155 -9.06 -10.49 -10.51
CA ALA A 155 -7.93 -11.38 -10.79
C ALA A 155 -7.06 -10.96 -11.98
N LEU A 156 -7.55 -10.07 -12.84
CA LEU A 156 -6.88 -9.67 -14.07
C LEU A 156 -6.42 -8.19 -14.06
N GLN A 157 -6.74 -7.43 -13.01
CA GLN A 157 -6.40 -6.01 -12.90
C GLN A 157 -4.92 -5.83 -12.49
N PRO A 158 -4.02 -5.35 -13.37
CA PRO A 158 -2.59 -5.26 -13.08
C PRO A 158 -2.25 -4.42 -11.84
N MET A 159 -2.98 -3.34 -11.57
CA MET A 159 -2.72 -2.51 -10.38
C MET A 159 -2.95 -3.29 -9.08
N ILE A 160 -3.96 -4.15 -9.06
CA ILE A 160 -4.27 -4.96 -7.88
C ILE A 160 -3.23 -6.09 -7.76
N LEU A 161 -2.92 -6.78 -8.86
CA LEU A 161 -1.91 -7.85 -8.86
C LEU A 161 -0.53 -7.34 -8.46
N ASN A 162 -0.13 -6.15 -8.91
CA ASN A 162 1.14 -5.53 -8.53
C ASN A 162 1.24 -5.31 -7.02
N GLY A 163 0.15 -4.91 -6.35
CA GLY A 163 0.14 -4.72 -4.89
C GLY A 163 0.23 -6.02 -4.08
N PHE A 164 -0.01 -7.18 -4.69
CA PHE A 164 -0.03 -8.49 -4.02
C PHE A 164 0.93 -9.51 -4.65
N MET A 165 1.84 -9.06 -5.51
CA MET A 165 2.75 -9.92 -6.26
C MET A 165 3.71 -10.67 -5.34
N ALA A 166 4.11 -11.87 -5.75
CA ALA A 166 5.04 -12.69 -4.99
C ALA A 166 6.38 -11.95 -4.81
N GLY A 167 6.90 -11.93 -3.58
CA GLY A 167 8.16 -11.25 -3.25
C GLY A 167 8.06 -9.73 -3.07
N ARG A 168 6.87 -9.12 -3.14
CA ARG A 168 6.62 -7.72 -2.75
C ARG A 168 6.05 -7.66 -1.33
N SER A 169 6.87 -8.04 -0.34
CA SER A 169 6.46 -8.00 1.06
C SER A 169 6.48 -6.58 1.59
N ASP A 170 5.34 -5.91 1.43
CA ASP A 170 5.14 -4.54 1.87
C ASP A 170 3.81 -4.40 2.62
N HIS A 171 3.79 -3.57 3.67
CA HIS A 171 2.60 -3.27 4.48
C HIS A 171 1.41 -2.75 3.65
N GLN A 172 1.66 -2.20 2.44
CA GLN A 172 0.61 -1.80 1.50
C GLN A 172 -0.38 -2.95 1.20
N ALA A 173 0.09 -4.20 1.16
CA ALA A 173 -0.78 -5.37 1.00
C ALA A 173 -1.72 -5.55 2.19
N LEU A 174 -1.23 -5.35 3.42
CA LEU A 174 -2.04 -5.43 4.64
C LEU A 174 -3.01 -4.23 4.76
N VAL A 175 -2.59 -3.04 4.34
CA VAL A 175 -3.47 -1.87 4.21
C VAL A 175 -4.59 -2.14 3.21
N GLY A 176 -4.31 -2.83 2.10
CA GLY A 176 -5.33 -3.30 1.16
C GLY A 176 -6.40 -4.17 1.84
N VAL A 177 -5.98 -5.18 2.61
CA VAL A 177 -6.89 -6.05 3.40
C VAL A 177 -7.71 -5.23 4.39
N ALA A 178 -7.05 -4.39 5.19
CA ALA A 178 -7.71 -3.55 6.18
C ALA A 178 -8.73 -2.59 5.53
N THR A 179 -8.44 -2.09 4.33
CA THR A 179 -9.29 -1.15 3.59
C THR A 179 -10.57 -1.83 3.20
N VAL A 180 -10.48 -2.99 2.55
CA VAL A 180 -11.66 -3.71 2.07
C VAL A 180 -12.49 -4.27 3.22
N LEU A 181 -11.84 -4.70 4.31
CA LEU A 181 -12.52 -5.16 5.52
C LEU A 181 -13.29 -4.02 6.20
N THR A 182 -12.65 -2.85 6.33
CA THR A 182 -13.27 -1.67 6.92
C THR A 182 -14.47 -1.21 6.10
N LEU A 183 -14.37 -1.16 4.78
CA LEU A 183 -15.50 -0.79 3.91
C LEU A 183 -16.64 -1.83 3.96
N ALA A 184 -16.31 -3.12 4.00
CA ALA A 184 -17.28 -4.21 4.11
C ALA A 184 -18.02 -4.23 5.45
N VAL A 185 -17.36 -3.84 6.54
CA VAL A 185 -18.00 -3.65 7.85
C VAL A 185 -18.78 -2.34 7.89
N ALA A 186 -18.22 -1.24 7.35
CA ALA A 186 -18.85 0.08 7.33
C ALA A 186 -20.22 0.06 6.67
N ARG A 187 -20.37 -0.66 5.55
CA ARG A 187 -21.67 -0.77 4.86
C ARG A 187 -22.80 -1.29 5.77
N ARG A 188 -22.46 -2.09 6.80
CA ARG A 188 -23.42 -2.68 7.75
C ARG A 188 -23.49 -1.84 9.02
N ALA A 189 -22.34 -1.44 9.56
CA ALA A 189 -22.22 -0.69 10.81
C ALA A 189 -22.82 0.73 10.76
N LEU A 190 -22.90 1.31 9.56
CA LEU A 190 -23.44 2.66 9.35
C LEU A 190 -24.93 2.67 9.01
N MET A 191 -25.59 1.51 8.94
CA MET A 191 -27.04 1.43 8.71
C MET A 191 -27.83 1.83 9.96
N PRO A 192 -29.06 2.37 9.80
CA PRO A 192 -29.91 2.72 10.94
C PRO A 192 -30.22 1.53 11.88
N SER A 193 -30.27 0.32 11.34
CA SER A 193 -30.52 -0.92 12.09
C SER A 193 -29.29 -1.45 12.83
N ALA A 194 -28.10 -0.87 12.64
CA ALA A 194 -26.89 -1.34 13.28
C ALA A 194 -26.86 -1.01 14.79
N GLY A 195 -26.41 -1.97 15.60
CA GLY A 195 -26.15 -1.76 17.02
C GLY A 195 -24.85 -0.99 17.28
N ALA A 196 -24.62 -0.65 18.55
CA ALA A 196 -23.38 0.04 18.97
C ALA A 196 -22.14 -0.83 18.74
N TYR A 197 -22.25 -2.15 18.97
CA TYR A 197 -21.15 -3.10 18.79
C TYR A 197 -20.57 -3.03 17.36
N GLN A 198 -21.41 -3.05 16.32
CA GLN A 198 -20.93 -2.99 14.94
C GLN A 198 -20.16 -1.68 14.64
N ARG A 199 -20.56 -0.57 15.27
CA ARG A 199 -19.86 0.73 15.13
C ARG A 199 -18.54 0.75 15.87
N VAL A 200 -18.49 0.14 17.05
CA VAL A 200 -17.26 -0.04 17.80
C VAL A 200 -16.29 -0.91 16.98
N THR A 201 -16.76 -2.02 16.41
CA THR A 201 -15.93 -2.85 15.50
C THR A 201 -15.39 -2.03 14.33
N LEU A 202 -16.21 -1.17 13.71
CA LEU A 202 -15.74 -0.30 12.62
C LEU A 202 -14.62 0.67 13.08
N GLY A 203 -14.76 1.25 14.27
CA GLY A 203 -13.75 2.14 14.84
C GLY A 203 -12.45 1.42 15.18
N VAL A 204 -12.53 0.23 15.79
CA VAL A 204 -11.37 -0.61 16.10
C VAL A 204 -10.64 -1.05 14.81
N LEU A 205 -11.38 -1.47 13.78
CA LEU A 205 -10.77 -1.83 12.49
C LEU A 205 -10.11 -0.64 11.82
N SER A 206 -10.69 0.56 11.94
CA SER A 206 -10.09 1.78 11.41
C SER A 206 -8.80 2.15 12.14
N ALA A 207 -8.77 2.01 13.47
CA ALA A 207 -7.57 2.22 14.27
C ALA A 207 -6.50 1.15 13.98
N PHE A 208 -6.89 -0.10 13.77
CA PHE A 208 -5.97 -1.15 13.35
C PHE A 208 -5.37 -0.86 11.96
N GLY A 209 -6.18 -0.45 10.99
CA GLY A 209 -5.67 -0.04 9.68
C GLY A 209 -4.67 1.11 9.78
N LEU A 210 -4.96 2.10 10.64
CA LEU A 210 -4.04 3.20 10.92
C LEU A 210 -2.76 2.74 11.64
N TRP A 211 -2.84 1.72 12.50
CA TRP A 211 -1.68 1.10 13.13
C TRP A 211 -0.85 0.29 12.12
N VAL A 212 -1.44 -0.22 11.04
CA VAL A 212 -0.67 -0.87 9.97
C VAL A 212 0.10 0.15 9.15
N GLY A 213 -0.54 1.27 8.82
CA GLY A 213 0.05 2.32 7.99
C GLY A 213 -0.75 3.61 8.04
N MET A 214 -0.06 4.75 8.09
CA MET A 214 -0.70 6.05 8.26
C MET A 214 -1.57 6.46 7.07
N GLU A 215 -1.32 5.91 5.87
CA GLU A 215 -2.13 6.07 4.68
C GLU A 215 -3.58 5.60 4.89
N PHE A 216 -3.84 4.75 5.90
CA PHE A 216 -5.18 4.36 6.28
C PHE A 216 -6.04 5.53 6.78
N ALA A 217 -5.43 6.65 7.16
CA ALA A 217 -6.14 7.91 7.42
C ALA A 217 -7.03 8.34 6.24
N ILE A 218 -6.67 7.96 5.01
CA ILE A 218 -7.48 8.18 3.80
C ILE A 218 -8.79 7.38 3.85
N VAL A 219 -8.77 6.12 4.32
CA VAL A 219 -9.98 5.32 4.50
C VAL A 219 -10.85 5.91 5.60
N ILE A 220 -10.24 6.36 6.71
CA ILE A 220 -10.95 7.06 7.79
C ILE A 220 -11.62 8.33 7.26
N ALA A 221 -10.93 9.11 6.42
CA ALA A 221 -11.50 10.28 5.77
C ALA A 221 -12.71 9.92 4.87
N VAL A 222 -12.66 8.82 4.12
CA VAL A 222 -13.80 8.32 3.35
C VAL A 222 -15.00 7.97 4.24
N ILE A 223 -14.78 7.34 5.40
CA ILE A 223 -15.85 7.07 6.37
C ILE A 223 -16.44 8.37 6.91
N TYR A 224 -15.60 9.36 7.23
CA TYR A 224 -16.08 10.68 7.64
C TYR A 224 -16.86 11.42 6.55
N LEU A 225 -16.44 11.33 5.28
CA LEU A 225 -17.19 11.90 4.16
C LEU A 225 -18.56 11.24 4.02
N TYR A 226 -18.65 9.92 4.19
CA TYR A 226 -19.94 9.22 4.21
C TYR A 226 -20.82 9.70 5.36
N LEU A 227 -20.29 9.77 6.58
CA LEU A 227 -20.99 10.25 7.77
C LEU A 227 -21.44 11.71 7.65
N ALA A 228 -20.64 12.57 7.01
CA ALA A 228 -20.98 13.95 6.71
C ALA A 228 -22.18 14.05 5.74
N VAL A 229 -22.17 13.26 4.67
CA VAL A 229 -23.31 13.19 3.73
C VAL A 229 -24.56 12.65 4.45
N ASP A 230 -24.39 11.66 5.31
CA ASP A 230 -25.47 11.09 6.11
C ASP A 230 -26.01 12.10 7.14
N TRP A 231 -25.16 12.91 7.77
CA TRP A 231 -25.57 14.01 8.65
C TRP A 231 -26.47 15.03 7.97
N VAL A 232 -26.07 15.52 6.79
CA VAL A 232 -26.88 16.48 6.04
C VAL A 232 -28.27 15.91 5.71
N ARG A 233 -28.38 14.59 5.49
CA ARG A 233 -29.63 13.92 5.15
C ARG A 233 -30.48 13.57 6.37
N SER A 234 -29.85 13.02 7.40
CA SER A 234 -30.50 12.27 8.46
C SER A 234 -30.47 13.00 9.81
N GLY A 235 -29.57 13.97 10.03
CA GLY A 235 -29.47 14.73 11.28
C GLY A 235 -28.95 13.89 12.44
N GLU A 236 -29.59 14.03 13.61
CA GLU A 236 -29.15 13.46 14.90
C GLU A 236 -28.62 12.02 14.84
N PRO A 237 -29.29 11.05 14.18
CA PRO A 237 -28.83 9.67 14.16
C PRO A 237 -27.44 9.52 13.54
N ALA A 238 -27.11 10.33 12.53
CA ALA A 238 -25.80 10.31 11.88
C ALA A 238 -24.72 10.95 12.77
N ALA A 239 -25.05 12.00 13.53
CA ALA A 239 -24.12 12.57 14.52
C ALA A 239 -23.82 11.59 15.65
N SER A 240 -24.82 10.84 16.13
CA SER A 240 -24.59 9.75 17.09
C SER A 240 -23.65 8.67 16.53
N ARG A 241 -23.88 8.22 15.28
CA ARG A 241 -22.98 7.27 14.61
C ARG A 241 -21.56 7.80 14.50
N ALA A 242 -21.40 9.05 14.06
CA ALA A 242 -20.11 9.70 13.93
C ALA A 242 -19.39 9.84 15.27
N MET A 243 -20.11 10.21 16.33
CA MET A 243 -19.54 10.30 17.68
C MET A 243 -19.01 8.94 18.16
N THR A 244 -19.82 7.88 18.08
CA THR A 244 -19.38 6.53 18.50
C THR A 244 -18.17 6.05 17.69
N TYR A 245 -18.22 6.23 16.36
CA TYR A 245 -17.11 5.87 15.48
C TYR A 245 -15.83 6.60 15.87
N SER A 246 -15.87 7.94 15.92
CA SER A 246 -14.68 8.77 16.16
C SER A 246 -14.06 8.52 17.54
N MET A 247 -14.89 8.40 18.58
CA MET A 247 -14.42 8.12 19.94
C MET A 247 -13.80 6.73 20.04
N THR A 248 -14.32 5.76 19.30
CA THR A 248 -13.72 4.43 19.23
C THR A 248 -12.39 4.45 18.48
N VAL A 249 -12.31 5.16 17.35
CA VAL A 249 -11.04 5.35 16.62
C VAL A 249 -10.02 5.99 17.56
N ALA A 250 -10.36 7.09 18.24
CA ALA A 250 -9.45 7.75 19.17
C ALA A 250 -8.95 6.81 20.29
N ALA A 251 -9.87 6.09 20.95
CA ALA A 251 -9.51 5.18 22.03
C ALA A 251 -8.67 3.99 21.53
N ALA A 252 -9.04 3.37 20.41
CA ALA A 252 -8.30 2.24 19.86
C ALA A 252 -6.94 2.66 19.28
N THR A 253 -6.83 3.85 18.66
CA THR A 253 -5.56 4.41 18.21
C THR A 253 -4.66 4.76 19.39
N MET A 254 -5.20 5.21 20.52
CA MET A 254 -4.42 5.38 21.75
C MET A 254 -3.83 4.05 22.25
N VAL A 255 -4.62 2.97 22.22
CA VAL A 255 -4.13 1.64 22.56
C VAL A 255 -3.04 1.19 21.57
N ALA A 256 -3.26 1.36 20.27
CA ALA A 256 -2.26 1.07 19.25
C ALA A 256 -0.95 1.86 19.47
N LEU A 257 -1.05 3.14 19.81
CA LEU A 257 0.12 3.99 20.10
C LEU A 257 0.89 3.50 21.33
N LEU A 258 0.19 3.06 22.38
CA LEU A 258 0.80 2.46 23.57
C LEU A 258 1.52 1.14 23.24
N LEU A 259 0.92 0.32 22.37
CA LEU A 259 1.53 -0.92 21.91
C LEU A 259 2.72 -0.66 20.99
N GLU A 260 2.67 0.39 20.17
CA GLU A 260 3.71 0.70 19.18
C GLU A 260 4.93 1.38 19.79
N ASN A 261 4.72 2.46 20.57
CA ASN A 261 5.79 3.36 21.01
C ASN A 261 5.99 3.34 22.54
N GLY A 262 5.19 2.56 23.26
CA GLY A 262 5.22 2.49 24.72
C GLY A 262 4.80 3.81 25.39
N PRO A 263 4.86 3.88 26.74
CA PRO A 263 4.47 5.08 27.48
C PRO A 263 5.33 6.31 27.18
N ARG A 264 6.60 6.11 26.80
CA ARG A 264 7.54 7.20 26.51
C ARG A 264 7.24 7.88 25.17
N GLY A 265 6.70 7.16 24.19
CA GLY A 265 6.35 7.69 22.88
C GLY A 265 4.96 8.32 22.78
N LEU A 266 4.15 8.27 23.84
CA LEU A 266 2.75 8.72 23.85
C LEU A 266 2.51 10.15 23.34
N PHE A 267 3.43 11.07 23.60
CA PHE A 267 3.27 12.50 23.27
C PHE A 267 4.12 12.95 22.08
N GLN A 268 4.75 12.00 21.38
CA GLN A 268 5.45 12.30 20.14
C GLN A 268 4.47 12.80 19.09
N ARG A 269 4.90 13.78 18.28
CA ARG A 269 4.05 14.54 17.35
C ARG A 269 4.46 14.34 15.89
N HIS A 270 4.93 13.14 15.57
CA HIS A 270 5.32 12.80 14.21
C HIS A 270 4.11 12.76 13.29
N LEU A 271 4.29 13.23 12.05
CA LEU A 271 3.24 13.25 11.03
C LEU A 271 3.37 12.10 10.03
N ASP A 272 4.52 11.42 10.03
CA ASP A 272 4.88 10.32 9.13
C ASP A 272 4.86 8.93 9.79
N GLU A 273 4.56 8.84 11.10
CA GLU A 273 4.39 7.60 11.86
C GLU A 273 3.21 7.73 12.85
N LEU A 274 2.78 6.60 13.43
CA LEU A 274 1.69 6.57 14.41
C LEU A 274 2.02 7.45 15.63
N SER A 275 1.16 8.44 15.91
CA SER A 275 1.44 9.44 16.94
C SER A 275 0.16 10.00 17.58
N ILE A 276 0.33 10.87 18.59
CA ILE A 276 -0.78 11.53 19.29
C ILE A 276 -1.64 12.39 18.35
N VAL A 277 -1.09 12.82 17.21
CA VAL A 277 -1.80 13.65 16.22
C VAL A 277 -3.05 12.95 15.72
N PHE A 278 -2.97 11.65 15.45
CA PHE A 278 -4.11 10.87 14.96
C PHE A 278 -5.16 10.63 16.05
N VAL A 279 -4.73 10.41 17.30
CA VAL A 279 -5.64 10.31 18.45
C VAL A 279 -6.39 11.62 18.64
N ALA A 280 -5.68 12.76 18.65
CA ALA A 280 -6.25 14.08 18.78
C ALA A 280 -7.20 14.41 17.62
N GLY A 281 -6.85 14.02 16.39
CA GLY A 281 -7.69 14.17 15.21
C GLY A 281 -9.00 13.39 15.32
N ALA A 282 -8.95 12.12 15.72
CA ALA A 282 -10.16 11.33 15.92
C ALA A 282 -11.00 11.83 17.11
N ALA A 283 -10.36 12.23 18.21
CA ALA A 283 -11.05 12.75 19.39
C ALA A 283 -11.77 14.07 19.08
N SER A 284 -11.12 14.99 18.35
CA SER A 284 -11.72 16.26 17.95
C SER A 284 -12.93 16.07 17.04
N MET A 285 -12.87 15.12 16.10
CA MET A 285 -14.01 14.71 15.28
C MET A 285 -15.15 14.10 16.11
N GLY A 286 -14.82 13.35 17.18
CA GLY A 286 -15.82 12.84 18.12
C GLY A 286 -16.51 13.93 18.92
N VAL A 287 -15.76 14.91 19.42
CA VAL A 287 -16.29 16.09 20.13
C VAL A 287 -17.15 16.93 19.19
N ALA A 288 -16.70 17.13 17.95
CA ALA A 288 -17.46 17.79 16.90
C ALA A 288 -18.81 17.10 16.65
N ALA A 289 -18.81 15.79 16.48
CA ALA A 289 -20.02 15.00 16.29
C ALA A 289 -20.96 15.07 17.51
N ALA A 290 -20.41 15.06 18.73
CA ALA A 290 -21.19 15.25 19.96
C ALA A 290 -21.87 16.63 19.99
N GLY A 291 -21.16 17.69 19.59
CA GLY A 291 -21.72 19.03 19.43
C GLY A 291 -22.86 19.08 18.42
N LEU A 292 -22.66 18.53 17.22
CA LEU A 292 -23.70 18.43 16.19
C LEU A 292 -24.94 17.70 16.72
N ARG A 293 -24.75 16.62 17.49
CA ARG A 293 -25.85 15.86 18.11
C ARG A 293 -26.68 16.72 19.06
N VAL A 294 -26.05 17.54 19.91
CA VAL A 294 -26.72 18.43 20.86
C VAL A 294 -27.59 19.47 20.14
N PHE A 295 -27.11 20.04 19.04
CA PHE A 295 -27.83 21.06 18.30
C PHE A 295 -28.75 20.51 17.20
N ALA A 296 -28.78 19.19 16.99
CA ALA A 296 -29.47 18.57 15.85
C ALA A 296 -30.96 18.93 15.77
N ALA A 297 -31.65 19.03 16.91
CA ALA A 297 -33.07 19.40 16.98
C ALA A 297 -33.35 20.83 16.49
N ARG A 298 -32.36 21.73 16.53
CA ARG A 298 -32.46 23.12 16.07
C ARG A 298 -32.13 23.28 14.58
N LEU A 299 -31.53 22.27 13.95
CA LEU A 299 -31.05 22.30 12.57
C LEU A 299 -32.07 21.61 11.64
N VAL A 300 -33.09 22.37 11.26
CA VAL A 300 -34.25 21.87 10.51
C VAL A 300 -33.92 21.61 9.05
N THR A 301 -33.16 22.51 8.41
CA THR A 301 -32.86 22.41 6.97
C THR A 301 -31.53 21.73 6.70
N ARG A 302 -31.39 21.14 5.50
CA ARG A 302 -30.11 20.53 5.05
C ARG A 302 -28.98 21.55 4.97
N TRP A 303 -29.29 22.81 4.64
CA TRP A 303 -28.32 23.91 4.59
C TRP A 303 -27.84 24.32 5.98
N GLN A 304 -28.74 24.37 6.97
CA GLN A 304 -28.36 24.60 8.37
C GLN A 304 -27.45 23.47 8.88
N ARG A 305 -27.77 22.21 8.56
CA ARG A 305 -26.94 21.06 8.93
C ARG A 305 -25.56 21.10 8.25
N ALA A 306 -25.51 21.48 6.98
CA ALA A 306 -24.24 21.64 6.25
C ALA A 306 -23.41 22.80 6.82
N GLY A 307 -24.02 23.94 7.13
CA GLY A 307 -23.35 25.07 7.76
C GLY A 307 -22.81 24.73 9.15
N ALA A 308 -23.60 24.04 9.98
CA ALA A 308 -23.16 23.56 11.28
C ALA A 308 -22.01 22.56 11.17
N LEU A 309 -22.08 21.64 10.20
CA LEU A 309 -20.98 20.70 9.93
C LEU A 309 -19.69 21.46 9.63
N VAL A 310 -19.71 22.39 8.66
CA VAL A 310 -18.55 23.20 8.28
C VAL A 310 -18.02 24.01 9.46
N ALA A 311 -18.90 24.63 10.25
CA ALA A 311 -18.49 25.43 11.40
C ALA A 311 -17.77 24.57 12.47
N VAL A 312 -18.33 23.41 12.81
CA VAL A 312 -17.78 22.57 13.88
C VAL A 312 -16.51 21.83 13.42
N THR A 313 -16.46 21.32 12.17
CA THR A 313 -15.23 20.71 11.64
C THR A 313 -14.16 21.75 11.34
N GLY A 314 -14.54 22.95 10.93
CA GLY A 314 -13.64 24.10 10.79
C GLY A 314 -12.99 24.46 12.12
N LEU A 315 -13.78 24.58 13.20
CA LEU A 315 -13.26 24.81 14.55
C LEU A 315 -12.34 23.66 15.00
N ALA A 316 -12.73 22.41 14.81
CA ALA A 316 -11.88 21.25 15.15
C ALA A 316 -10.56 21.28 14.37
N GLY A 317 -10.59 21.59 13.08
CA GLY A 317 -9.40 21.75 12.25
C GLY A 317 -8.52 22.90 12.71
N THR A 318 -9.09 24.06 13.05
CA THR A 318 -8.34 25.20 13.61
C THR A 318 -7.67 24.82 14.91
N VAL A 319 -8.37 24.14 15.84
CA VAL A 319 -7.76 23.67 17.10
C VAL A 319 -6.61 22.70 16.83
N LEU A 320 -6.75 21.78 15.87
CA LEU A 320 -5.67 20.87 15.50
C LEU A 320 -4.46 21.61 14.91
N VAL A 321 -4.67 22.60 14.03
CA VAL A 321 -3.58 23.41 13.47
C VAL A 321 -2.89 24.23 14.57
N LEU A 322 -3.62 24.79 15.52
CA LEU A 322 -3.03 25.52 16.66
C LEU A 322 -2.24 24.60 17.59
N TRP A 323 -2.69 23.35 17.78
CA TRP A 323 -2.00 22.39 18.63
C TRP A 323 -0.82 21.70 17.92
N PHE A 324 -0.93 21.51 16.61
CA PHE A 324 0.04 20.86 15.72
C PHE A 324 0.33 21.77 14.51
N PRO A 325 1.15 22.83 14.66
CA PRO A 325 1.34 23.86 13.63
C PRO A 325 1.88 23.34 12.29
N HIS A 326 2.59 22.21 12.31
CA HIS A 326 3.17 21.60 11.12
C HIS A 326 2.23 20.63 10.39
N ILE A 327 1.00 20.39 10.89
CA ILE A 327 0.08 19.40 10.32
C ILE A 327 -0.25 19.67 8.84
N LEU A 328 -0.22 20.94 8.41
CA LEU A 328 -0.47 21.35 7.04
C LEU A 328 0.69 21.03 6.07
N ASN A 329 1.89 20.77 6.60
CA ASN A 329 3.02 20.34 5.77
C ASN A 329 2.88 18.88 5.31
N GLY A 330 2.01 18.12 5.99
CA GLY A 330 1.79 16.70 5.71
C GLY A 330 2.97 15.80 6.12
N PRO A 331 2.88 14.48 5.85
CA PRO A 331 3.90 13.51 6.24
C PRO A 331 5.26 13.70 5.57
N LEU A 332 5.28 14.32 4.38
CA LEU A 332 6.52 14.59 3.64
C LEU A 332 7.06 16.00 3.92
N GLY A 333 6.53 16.69 4.93
CA GLY A 333 6.91 18.06 5.26
C GLY A 333 8.34 18.22 5.81
N THR A 334 8.97 17.14 6.23
CA THR A 334 10.32 17.12 6.85
C THR A 334 11.36 16.40 5.98
N VAL A 335 11.04 16.15 4.71
CA VAL A 335 11.96 15.50 3.77
C VAL A 335 13.15 16.41 3.49
N ASP A 336 14.35 15.82 3.46
CA ASP A 336 15.56 16.53 3.05
C ASP A 336 15.42 17.05 1.60
N PRO A 337 15.72 18.34 1.32
CA PRO A 337 15.53 18.93 -0.01
C PRO A 337 16.33 18.23 -1.12
N LEU A 338 17.53 17.73 -0.82
CA LEU A 338 18.32 16.97 -1.79
C LEU A 338 17.57 15.68 -2.11
N TYR A 339 17.21 14.86 -1.11
CA TYR A 339 16.45 13.62 -1.32
C TYR A 339 15.12 13.86 -2.06
N GLY A 340 14.39 14.93 -1.72
CA GLY A 340 13.15 15.31 -2.37
C GLY A 340 13.31 15.61 -3.86
N SER A 341 14.36 16.36 -4.22
CA SER A 341 14.60 16.79 -5.60
C SER A 341 15.26 15.72 -6.47
N THR A 342 16.08 14.84 -5.90
CA THR A 342 16.83 13.83 -6.65
C THR A 342 16.17 12.45 -6.66
N ARG A 343 15.50 12.05 -5.57
CA ARG A 343 14.89 10.72 -5.44
C ARG A 343 13.36 10.76 -5.52
N LEU A 344 12.68 11.51 -4.65
CA LEU A 344 11.21 11.50 -4.60
C LEU A 344 10.59 11.96 -5.93
N ALA A 345 11.14 13.02 -6.52
CA ALA A 345 10.70 13.54 -7.81
C ALA A 345 10.85 12.51 -8.97
N ALA A 346 11.70 11.51 -8.81
CA ALA A 346 11.93 10.45 -9.81
C ALA A 346 11.12 9.16 -9.54
N ILE A 347 10.39 9.07 -8.41
CA ILE A 347 9.54 7.90 -8.12
C ILE A 347 8.30 7.96 -9.01
N ALA A 348 8.13 6.94 -9.86
CA ALA A 348 7.00 6.82 -10.79
C ALA A 348 5.65 6.87 -10.06
N GLU A 349 5.54 6.18 -8.93
CA GLU A 349 4.30 6.08 -8.16
C GLU A 349 3.88 7.42 -7.50
N LEU A 350 4.81 8.35 -7.30
CA LEU A 350 4.56 9.67 -6.73
C LEU A 350 4.27 10.75 -7.80
N GLN A 351 4.36 10.40 -9.08
CA GLN A 351 4.08 11.35 -10.16
C GLN A 351 2.58 11.70 -10.21
N PRO A 352 2.24 12.93 -10.63
CA PRO A 352 0.87 13.28 -10.95
C PRO A 352 0.40 12.57 -12.23
N LEU A 353 -0.92 12.44 -12.36
CA LEU A 353 -1.56 11.86 -13.54
C LEU A 353 -1.30 12.67 -14.82
N VAL A 354 -1.17 13.99 -14.67
CA VAL A 354 -0.95 14.95 -15.76
C VAL A 354 0.27 15.80 -15.41
N GLY A 355 1.19 15.96 -16.36
CA GLY A 355 2.37 16.83 -16.21
C GLY A 355 3.53 16.23 -15.41
N GLY A 356 3.51 14.91 -15.13
CA GLY A 356 4.64 14.21 -14.51
C GLY A 356 5.86 14.09 -15.45
N GLN A 357 7.05 13.91 -14.87
CA GLN A 357 8.31 13.84 -15.61
C GLN A 357 8.50 12.51 -16.34
N MET A 358 7.87 11.44 -15.83
CA MET A 358 7.86 10.13 -16.46
C MET A 358 6.56 9.97 -17.26
N PRO A 359 6.59 9.44 -18.50
CA PRO A 359 5.38 9.06 -19.20
C PRO A 359 4.72 7.91 -18.43
N ALA A 360 3.85 8.27 -17.48
CA ALA A 360 3.00 7.38 -16.67
C ALA A 360 1.99 6.56 -17.51
N ILE A 361 2.15 6.59 -18.83
CA ILE A 361 1.30 5.98 -19.83
C ILE A 361 1.15 4.47 -19.58
N SER A 362 2.11 3.80 -18.94
CA SER A 362 1.97 2.38 -18.57
C SER A 362 1.04 2.14 -17.36
N MET A 363 0.94 3.08 -16.42
CA MET A 363 0.07 2.97 -15.23
C MET A 363 -1.34 3.51 -15.46
N LEU A 364 -1.50 4.42 -16.43
CA LEU A 364 -2.78 5.09 -16.73
C LEU A 364 -3.89 4.14 -17.25
N PRO A 365 -3.69 3.34 -18.31
CA PRO A 365 -4.69 2.40 -18.82
C PRO A 365 -5.19 1.43 -17.75
N PRO A 366 -4.34 0.67 -17.03
CA PRO A 366 -4.84 -0.23 -16.00
C PRO A 366 -5.47 0.54 -14.83
N GLY A 367 -4.90 1.68 -14.43
CA GLY A 367 -5.33 2.49 -13.31
C GLY A 367 -6.74 3.12 -13.42
N LEU A 368 -7.15 3.52 -14.63
CA LEU A 368 -8.44 4.21 -14.86
C LEU A 368 -9.49 3.35 -15.57
N SER A 369 -9.11 2.16 -16.05
CA SER A 369 -9.96 1.29 -16.88
C SER A 369 -11.30 0.89 -16.26
N LEU A 370 -11.41 0.84 -14.93
CA LEU A 370 -12.66 0.46 -14.26
C LEU A 370 -13.71 1.58 -14.23
N LEU A 371 -13.31 2.84 -14.44
CA LEU A 371 -14.20 4.00 -14.33
C LEU A 371 -15.39 3.97 -15.31
N PRO A 372 -15.22 3.68 -16.62
CA PRO A 372 -16.34 3.65 -17.56
C PRO A 372 -17.37 2.57 -17.20
N PHE A 373 -16.90 1.38 -16.81
CA PHE A 373 -17.77 0.28 -16.39
C PHE A 373 -18.50 0.62 -15.09
N ALA A 374 -17.81 1.22 -14.12
CA ALA A 374 -18.41 1.69 -12.89
C ALA A 374 -19.49 2.74 -13.14
N ALA A 375 -19.21 3.75 -13.97
CA ALA A 375 -20.15 4.79 -14.35
C ALA A 375 -21.40 4.20 -15.02
N TYR A 376 -21.21 3.24 -15.94
CA TYR A 376 -22.31 2.54 -16.59
C TYR A 376 -23.15 1.72 -15.60
N GLY A 377 -22.51 0.97 -14.70
CA GLY A 377 -23.20 0.20 -13.65
C GLY A 377 -24.06 1.08 -12.74
N VAL A 378 -23.54 2.25 -12.36
CA VAL A 378 -24.28 3.24 -11.57
C VAL A 378 -25.47 3.80 -12.35
N LEU A 379 -25.28 4.17 -13.63
CA LEU A 379 -26.35 4.70 -14.47
C LEU A 379 -27.51 3.71 -14.61
N VAL A 380 -27.21 2.44 -14.89
CA VAL A 380 -28.23 1.40 -15.03
C VAL A 380 -28.94 1.16 -13.69
N ARG A 381 -28.21 1.10 -12.57
CA ARG A 381 -28.83 0.92 -11.25
C ARG A 381 -29.73 2.09 -10.86
N ARG A 382 -29.39 3.32 -11.27
CA ARG A 382 -30.24 4.51 -11.10
C ARG A 382 -31.54 4.45 -11.90
N ARG A 383 -31.61 3.64 -12.97
CA ARG A 383 -32.84 3.45 -13.77
C ARG A 383 -33.77 2.37 -13.20
N GLN A 384 -33.30 1.51 -12.29
CA GLN A 384 -34.13 0.47 -11.66
C GLN A 384 -35.15 1.05 -10.65
N PRO A 385 -36.27 0.39 -10.33
CA PRO A 385 -37.29 0.89 -9.42
C PRO A 385 -36.75 1.23 -8.02
N PRO A 386 -37.28 2.25 -7.31
CA PRO A 386 -36.80 2.65 -5.98
C PRO A 386 -36.80 1.52 -4.94
N ALA A 387 -37.75 0.59 -5.02
CA ALA A 387 -37.88 -0.55 -4.10
C ALA A 387 -36.67 -1.50 -4.09
N THR A 388 -35.85 -1.51 -5.15
CA THR A 388 -34.64 -2.34 -5.26
C THR A 388 -33.35 -1.56 -4.97
N ARG A 389 -33.46 -0.27 -4.63
CA ARG A 389 -32.32 0.63 -4.43
C ARG A 389 -31.90 0.70 -2.95
N ASP A 390 -31.31 -0.36 -2.42
CA ASP A 390 -30.36 -0.12 -1.33
C ASP A 390 -29.10 0.52 -1.92
N GLY A 391 -29.07 1.86 -1.86
CA GLY A 391 -28.01 2.68 -2.41
C GLY A 391 -26.93 3.04 -1.39
N ALA A 392 -27.05 2.62 -0.13
CA ALA A 392 -26.06 2.97 0.90
C ALA A 392 -24.68 2.34 0.63
N PRO A 393 -24.56 1.03 0.34
CA PRO A 393 -23.26 0.40 0.06
C PRO A 393 -22.59 0.96 -1.21
N LEU A 394 -23.36 1.13 -2.29
CA LEU A 394 -22.83 1.70 -3.52
C LEU A 394 -22.40 3.15 -3.33
N ARG A 395 -23.13 3.95 -2.54
CA ARG A 395 -22.74 5.33 -2.25
C ARG A 395 -21.44 5.41 -1.47
N LEU A 396 -21.21 4.52 -0.52
CA LEU A 396 -19.92 4.43 0.19
C LEU A 396 -18.77 4.18 -0.80
N LEU A 397 -18.92 3.19 -1.68
CA LEU A 397 -17.91 2.87 -2.69
C LEU A 397 -17.69 4.02 -3.69
N LEU A 398 -18.73 4.75 -4.06
CA LEU A 398 -18.61 5.91 -4.97
C LEU A 398 -17.94 7.11 -4.30
N ILE A 399 -18.20 7.35 -3.00
CA ILE A 399 -17.47 8.36 -2.23
C ILE A 399 -16.00 7.98 -2.15
N ALA A 400 -15.70 6.72 -1.85
CA ALA A 400 -14.33 6.21 -1.83
C ALA A 400 -13.64 6.38 -3.19
N ALA A 401 -14.30 5.97 -4.27
CA ALA A 401 -13.77 6.07 -5.62
C ALA A 401 -13.52 7.52 -6.04
N ALA A 402 -14.44 8.44 -5.74
CA ALA A 402 -14.25 9.86 -6.03
C ALA A 402 -13.05 10.43 -5.25
N PHE A 403 -12.90 10.05 -3.98
CA PHE A 403 -11.79 10.51 -3.15
C PHE A 403 -10.44 9.98 -3.65
N TYR A 404 -10.34 8.68 -3.90
CA TYR A 404 -9.12 8.08 -4.46
C TYR A 404 -8.81 8.56 -5.88
N LEU A 405 -9.81 8.92 -6.68
CA LEU A 405 -9.58 9.52 -7.99
C LEU A 405 -8.93 10.90 -7.86
N VAL A 406 -9.40 11.75 -6.95
CA VAL A 406 -8.76 13.05 -6.67
C VAL A 406 -7.31 12.86 -6.23
N LEU A 407 -7.06 11.93 -5.32
CA LEU A 407 -5.69 11.60 -4.90
C LEU A 407 -4.86 11.01 -6.06
N GLY A 408 -5.45 10.14 -6.87
CA GLY A 408 -4.84 9.52 -8.05
C GLY A 408 -4.43 10.53 -9.14
N VAL A 409 -5.15 11.65 -9.24
CA VAL A 409 -4.76 12.77 -10.11
C VAL A 409 -3.45 13.40 -9.63
N THR A 410 -3.22 13.45 -8.31
CA THR A 410 -2.02 14.04 -7.70
C THR A 410 -0.85 13.07 -7.58
N GLN A 411 -1.10 11.78 -7.31
CA GLN A 411 -0.08 10.73 -7.19
C GLN A 411 -0.63 9.39 -7.67
N LEU A 412 0.06 8.75 -8.61
CA LEU A 412 -0.38 7.50 -9.23
C LEU A 412 -0.51 6.32 -8.26
N ARG A 413 0.21 6.30 -7.13
CA ARG A 413 0.12 5.24 -6.13
C ARG A 413 -1.31 4.98 -5.61
N TRP A 414 -2.14 6.02 -5.56
CA TRP A 414 -3.52 5.92 -5.09
C TRP A 414 -4.44 5.16 -6.06
N LEU A 415 -3.99 4.89 -7.29
CA LEU A 415 -4.74 4.10 -8.26
C LEU A 415 -4.91 2.65 -7.82
N PHE A 416 -4.03 2.11 -6.96
CA PHE A 416 -4.24 0.78 -6.35
C PHE A 416 -5.56 0.74 -5.56
N ALA A 417 -5.73 1.65 -4.60
CA ALA A 417 -6.92 1.71 -3.77
C ALA A 417 -8.17 2.11 -4.58
N LEU A 418 -8.03 3.00 -5.57
CA LEU A 418 -9.10 3.31 -6.53
C LEU A 418 -9.63 2.05 -7.21
N ASN A 419 -8.74 1.18 -7.68
CA ASN A 419 -9.13 -0.04 -8.36
C ASN A 419 -9.83 -1.03 -7.44
N LEU A 420 -9.35 -1.19 -6.20
CA LEU A 420 -10.01 -2.03 -5.19
C LEU A 420 -11.47 -1.61 -4.96
N VAL A 421 -11.75 -0.31 -4.82
CA VAL A 421 -13.13 0.18 -4.57
C VAL A 421 -14.00 0.20 -5.83
N LEU A 422 -13.40 0.29 -7.02
CA LEU A 422 -14.12 0.28 -8.29
C LEU A 422 -14.51 -1.11 -8.79
N VAL A 423 -13.91 -2.20 -8.28
CA VAL A 423 -14.22 -3.57 -8.75
C VAL A 423 -15.72 -3.87 -8.70
N VAL A 424 -16.40 -3.52 -7.59
CA VAL A 424 -17.83 -3.81 -7.40
C VAL A 424 -18.72 -2.96 -8.31
N PRO A 425 -18.59 -1.62 -8.37
CA PRO A 425 -19.33 -0.81 -9.36
C PRO A 425 -19.05 -1.22 -10.81
N ALA A 426 -17.81 -1.57 -11.14
CA ALA A 426 -17.45 -2.02 -12.50
C ALA A 426 -18.10 -3.37 -12.82
N ALA A 427 -18.14 -4.30 -11.87
CA ALA A 427 -18.83 -5.58 -12.03
C ALA A 427 -20.33 -5.39 -12.31
N LEU A 428 -20.98 -4.40 -11.68
CA LEU A 428 -22.36 -4.02 -12.01
C LEU A 428 -22.50 -3.55 -13.47
N GLY A 429 -21.54 -2.79 -13.99
CA GLY A 429 -21.55 -2.36 -15.39
C GLY A 429 -21.37 -3.52 -16.36
N VAL A 430 -20.35 -4.35 -16.13
CA VAL A 430 -20.04 -5.53 -16.96
C VAL A 430 -21.21 -6.51 -16.94
N GLN A 431 -21.84 -6.74 -15.78
CA GLN A 431 -23.06 -7.54 -15.66
C GLN A 431 -24.15 -7.09 -16.64
N GLN A 432 -24.38 -5.79 -16.79
CA GLN A 432 -25.40 -5.27 -17.70
C GLN A 432 -24.98 -5.39 -19.16
N LEU A 433 -23.69 -5.17 -19.48
CA LEU A 433 -23.17 -5.39 -20.84
C LEU A 433 -23.34 -6.85 -21.27
N MET A 434 -23.04 -7.80 -20.38
CA MET A 434 -23.22 -9.23 -20.62
C MET A 434 -24.69 -9.57 -20.94
N ARG A 435 -25.65 -8.95 -20.25
CA ARG A 435 -27.08 -9.16 -20.51
C ARG A 435 -27.51 -8.64 -21.89
N ILE A 436 -26.93 -7.53 -22.36
CA ILE A 436 -27.28 -6.91 -23.65
C ILE A 436 -26.61 -7.64 -24.82
N ALA A 437 -25.31 -7.93 -24.71
CA ALA A 437 -24.52 -8.45 -25.82
C ALA A 437 -24.87 -9.88 -26.21
N SER A 438 -25.38 -10.70 -25.28
CA SER A 438 -25.69 -12.10 -25.58
C SER A 438 -26.88 -12.61 -24.75
N PRO A 439 -28.10 -12.16 -25.08
CA PRO A 439 -29.31 -12.53 -24.34
C PRO A 439 -29.58 -14.05 -24.36
N ARG A 440 -29.07 -14.78 -25.36
CA ARG A 440 -29.23 -16.23 -25.54
C ARG A 440 -28.01 -17.08 -25.19
N ALA A 441 -26.86 -16.49 -24.87
CA ALA A 441 -25.65 -17.25 -24.54
C ALA A 441 -25.65 -17.72 -23.07
N SER A 442 -24.90 -18.78 -22.76
CA SER A 442 -24.67 -19.20 -21.38
C SER A 442 -23.89 -18.13 -20.59
N SER A 443 -24.02 -18.12 -19.26
CA SER A 443 -23.27 -17.21 -18.37
C SER A 443 -21.76 -17.33 -18.57
N VAL A 444 -21.27 -18.53 -18.89
CA VAL A 444 -19.86 -18.83 -19.16
C VAL A 444 -19.36 -18.17 -20.44
N HIS A 445 -20.08 -18.30 -21.55
CA HIS A 445 -19.67 -17.68 -22.83
C HIS A 445 -19.63 -16.16 -22.74
N ARG A 446 -20.62 -15.56 -22.05
CA ARG A 446 -20.63 -14.12 -21.74
C ARG A 446 -19.41 -13.69 -20.92
N GLY A 447 -19.05 -14.51 -19.94
CA GLY A 447 -17.87 -14.30 -19.11
C GLY A 447 -16.60 -14.27 -19.97
N MET A 448 -16.43 -15.26 -20.86
CA MET A 448 -15.26 -15.37 -21.73
C MET A 448 -15.10 -14.17 -22.69
N VAL A 449 -16.18 -13.68 -23.29
CA VAL A 449 -16.11 -12.49 -24.16
C VAL A 449 -15.76 -11.23 -23.35
N GLY A 450 -16.32 -11.09 -22.14
CA GLY A 450 -15.94 -10.01 -21.22
C GLY A 450 -14.48 -10.07 -20.80
N ILE A 451 -13.96 -11.28 -20.51
CA ILE A 451 -12.53 -11.53 -20.23
C ILE A 451 -11.67 -11.13 -21.41
N ALA A 452 -12.00 -11.60 -22.62
CA ALA A 452 -11.21 -11.30 -23.81
C ALA A 452 -11.18 -9.79 -24.10
N ALA A 453 -12.30 -9.09 -23.92
CA ALA A 453 -12.38 -7.64 -24.11
C ALA A 453 -11.60 -6.87 -23.04
N MET A 454 -11.65 -7.28 -21.77
CA MET A 454 -10.90 -6.66 -20.68
C MET A 454 -9.41 -6.97 -20.76
N ALA A 455 -9.04 -8.23 -21.00
CA ALA A 455 -7.66 -8.63 -21.23
C ALA A 455 -7.08 -7.88 -22.42
N ALA A 456 -7.85 -7.72 -23.50
CA ALA A 456 -7.46 -6.86 -24.61
C ALA A 456 -7.28 -5.41 -24.15
N LEU A 457 -8.25 -4.82 -23.44
CA LEU A 457 -8.18 -3.44 -22.96
C LEU A 457 -6.96 -3.16 -22.05
N TRP A 458 -6.52 -4.14 -21.27
CA TRP A 458 -5.45 -3.97 -20.28
C TRP A 458 -4.07 -4.35 -20.76
N TRP A 459 -3.97 -5.42 -21.55
CA TRP A 459 -2.69 -6.01 -21.93
C TRP A 459 -2.26 -5.64 -23.35
N VAL A 460 -3.20 -5.25 -24.22
CA VAL A 460 -2.87 -4.77 -25.57
C VAL A 460 -2.17 -3.42 -25.52
N PRO A 461 -2.63 -2.38 -24.78
CA PRO A 461 -1.94 -1.09 -24.78
C PRO A 461 -0.48 -1.17 -24.31
N PRO A 462 -0.13 -1.87 -23.20
CA PRO A 462 1.26 -2.08 -22.84
C PRO A 462 2.08 -2.69 -23.97
N LEU A 463 1.58 -3.73 -24.67
CA LEU A 463 2.32 -4.38 -25.76
C LEU A 463 2.65 -3.45 -26.94
N PHE A 464 1.85 -2.41 -27.18
CA PHE A 464 2.13 -1.39 -28.21
C PHE A 464 2.92 -0.17 -27.69
N LEU A 465 2.96 0.02 -26.37
CA LEU A 465 3.58 1.17 -25.71
C LEU A 465 4.94 0.83 -25.05
N THR A 466 5.27 -0.45 -24.86
CA THR A 466 6.55 -0.94 -24.31
C THR A 466 7.60 -1.19 -25.38
N SER A 467 7.70 -0.32 -26.38
CA SER A 467 8.85 -0.32 -27.32
C SER A 467 10.13 0.25 -26.68
N THR A 468 10.07 0.71 -25.43
CA THR A 468 11.24 1.06 -24.64
C THR A 468 11.83 -0.20 -24.02
N ARG A 469 13.00 -0.62 -24.53
CA ARG A 469 13.86 -1.55 -23.78
C ARG A 469 14.06 -0.95 -22.40
N LEU A 470 13.63 -1.66 -21.35
CA LEU A 470 14.00 -1.28 -19.99
C LEU A 470 15.53 -1.17 -19.96
N PRO A 471 16.09 -0.02 -19.54
CA PRO A 471 17.53 0.11 -19.47
C PRO A 471 18.09 -1.00 -18.57
N PRO A 472 19.27 -1.57 -18.90
CA PRO A 472 19.89 -2.59 -18.06
C PRO A 472 19.97 -2.05 -16.63
N THR A 473 19.32 -2.76 -15.71
CA THR A 473 19.42 -2.47 -14.28
C THR A 473 20.60 -3.25 -13.71
N CYS A 474 21.23 -2.70 -12.68
CA CYS A 474 22.29 -3.39 -11.98
C CYS A 474 21.79 -4.72 -11.42
N ASP A 475 22.41 -5.85 -11.83
CA ASP A 475 22.09 -7.15 -11.26
C ASP A 475 22.70 -7.27 -9.85
N MET A 476 21.84 -7.06 -8.85
CA MET A 476 22.21 -7.14 -7.45
C MET A 476 22.57 -8.55 -6.98
N ASN A 477 22.16 -9.61 -7.67
CA ASN A 477 22.58 -10.97 -7.29
C ASN A 477 24.09 -11.13 -7.39
N HIS A 478 24.69 -10.65 -8.49
CA HIS A 478 26.13 -10.72 -8.66
C HIS A 478 26.85 -9.76 -7.71
N ALA A 479 26.30 -8.59 -7.44
CA ALA A 479 26.88 -7.65 -6.47
C ALA A 479 26.87 -8.23 -5.05
N VAL A 480 25.75 -8.80 -4.61
CA VAL A 480 25.62 -9.48 -3.31
C VAL A 480 26.51 -10.72 -3.26
N ALA A 481 26.60 -11.51 -4.32
CA ALA A 481 27.51 -12.65 -4.39
C ALA A 481 28.98 -12.22 -4.25
N ALA A 482 29.37 -11.11 -4.88
CA ALA A 482 30.72 -10.55 -4.75
C ALA A 482 31.01 -10.03 -3.34
N LEU A 483 30.02 -9.40 -2.69
CA LEU A 483 30.10 -8.98 -1.28
C LEU A 483 30.21 -10.20 -0.34
N ASN A 484 29.58 -11.31 -0.70
CA ASN A 484 29.64 -12.59 0.03
C ASN A 484 30.79 -13.53 -0.44
N ASP A 485 31.74 -13.09 -1.28
CA ASP A 485 32.82 -13.94 -1.79
C ASP A 485 34.02 -14.07 -0.81
N THR A 486 34.82 -15.12 -0.98
CA THR A 486 35.87 -15.64 -0.07
C THR A 486 36.95 -14.64 0.36
N GLY A 487 37.10 -13.50 -0.33
CA GLY A 487 38.04 -12.44 0.05
C GLY A 487 37.50 -11.47 1.12
N LEU A 488 36.18 -11.44 1.33
CA LEU A 488 35.50 -10.65 2.36
C LEU A 488 34.83 -11.53 3.42
N VAL A 489 34.49 -12.78 3.07
CA VAL A 489 33.98 -13.79 4.03
C VAL A 489 34.98 -14.00 5.16
N GLY A 490 34.50 -13.90 6.40
CA GLY A 490 35.33 -13.99 7.61
C GLY A 490 36.07 -12.70 7.99
N SER A 491 36.02 -11.65 7.15
CA SER A 491 36.43 -10.31 7.57
C SER A 491 35.31 -9.62 8.37
N PRO A 492 35.64 -8.65 9.24
CA PRO A 492 34.61 -7.86 9.92
C PRO A 492 33.66 -7.19 8.91
N PRO A 493 32.38 -7.01 9.26
CA PRO A 493 31.43 -6.20 8.49
C PRO A 493 32.05 -4.93 7.92
N LYS A 494 31.81 -4.67 6.65
CA LYS A 494 32.31 -3.52 5.91
C LYS A 494 31.22 -2.48 5.74
N ARG A 495 31.59 -1.21 5.67
CA ARG A 495 30.69 -0.10 5.34
C ARG A 495 30.68 0.13 3.84
N VAL A 496 29.58 -0.23 3.19
CA VAL A 496 29.40 -0.18 1.73
C VAL A 496 28.66 1.08 1.33
N MET A 497 29.32 1.96 0.60
CA MET A 497 28.68 3.10 -0.05
C MET A 497 28.15 2.68 -1.42
N ALA A 498 26.83 2.76 -1.59
CA ALA A 498 26.11 2.35 -2.79
C ALA A 498 24.92 3.30 -3.03
N LEU A 499 24.28 3.21 -4.21
CA LEU A 499 22.98 3.83 -4.43
C LEU A 499 21.99 3.36 -3.35
N ALA A 500 21.22 4.29 -2.78
CA ALA A 500 20.28 4.00 -1.70
C ALA A 500 19.35 2.81 -2.02
N ASP A 501 18.88 2.68 -3.26
CA ASP A 501 18.00 1.59 -3.70
C ASP A 501 18.60 0.19 -3.54
N PHE A 502 19.92 0.06 -3.46
CA PHE A 502 20.62 -1.21 -3.26
C PHE A 502 20.86 -1.53 -1.78
N GLY A 503 20.76 -0.52 -0.91
CA GLY A 503 21.04 -0.65 0.52
C GLY A 503 20.23 -1.77 1.19
N PRO A 504 18.90 -1.83 1.03
CA PRO A 504 18.07 -2.85 1.66
C PRO A 504 18.48 -4.29 1.33
N GLU A 505 18.80 -4.56 0.06
CA GLU A 505 19.19 -5.90 -0.36
C GLU A 505 20.56 -6.31 0.19
N ILE A 506 21.52 -5.38 0.26
CA ILE A 506 22.82 -5.60 0.89
C ILE A 506 22.64 -5.93 2.37
N LEU A 507 21.82 -5.16 3.10
CA LEU A 507 21.52 -5.38 4.52
C LEU A 507 20.88 -6.75 4.77
N PHE A 508 19.92 -7.14 3.92
CA PHE A 508 19.19 -8.37 4.15
C PHE A 508 19.97 -9.64 3.74
N ARG A 509 20.88 -9.54 2.77
CA ARG A 509 21.56 -10.71 2.18
C ARG A 509 23.05 -10.82 2.52
N THR A 510 23.61 -9.86 3.24
CA THR A 510 25.03 -9.82 3.62
C THR A 510 25.17 -9.39 5.08
N GLN A 511 26.37 -9.55 5.64
CA GLN A 511 26.72 -9.05 6.98
C GLN A 511 27.22 -7.60 6.96
N HIS A 512 27.09 -6.87 5.85
CA HIS A 512 27.68 -5.54 5.67
C HIS A 512 26.71 -4.42 5.99
N HIS A 513 27.27 -3.27 6.36
CA HIS A 513 26.51 -2.06 6.64
C HIS A 513 26.42 -1.18 5.40
N VAL A 514 25.38 -0.35 5.33
CA VAL A 514 25.15 0.55 4.18
C VAL A 514 25.05 2.00 4.61
N PHE A 515 25.31 2.92 3.71
CA PHE A 515 25.21 4.35 4.02
C PHE A 515 23.78 4.89 4.00
N SER A 516 22.91 4.35 3.16
CA SER A 516 21.53 4.82 3.04
C SER A 516 20.64 3.77 2.41
N ILE A 517 19.33 3.93 2.63
CA ILE A 517 18.28 3.16 1.98
C ILE A 517 17.18 4.09 1.44
N PRO A 518 16.20 3.61 0.66
CA PRO A 518 15.06 4.42 0.25
C PRO A 518 14.18 4.74 1.47
N ASN A 519 14.39 5.90 2.06
CA ASN A 519 13.59 6.38 3.18
C ASN A 519 13.55 7.92 3.11
N HIS A 520 12.35 8.48 3.26
CA HIS A 520 12.12 9.92 3.10
C HIS A 520 12.59 10.76 4.29
N ARG A 521 12.93 10.14 5.42
CA ARG A 521 13.54 10.84 6.55
C ARG A 521 14.94 11.32 6.19
N PRO A 522 15.39 12.45 6.77
CA PRO A 522 16.75 12.93 6.55
C PRO A 522 17.79 11.85 6.89
N GLN A 523 18.67 11.57 5.93
CA GLN A 523 19.71 10.56 6.03
C GLN A 523 21.07 11.17 5.69
N THR A 524 21.95 11.31 6.68
CA THR A 524 23.31 11.85 6.47
C THR A 524 24.07 11.03 5.43
N GLY A 525 23.94 9.70 5.44
CA GLY A 525 24.63 8.85 4.48
C GLY A 525 24.12 8.97 3.04
N TYR A 526 22.87 9.39 2.81
CA TYR A 526 22.38 9.69 1.46
C TYR A 526 23.09 10.92 0.89
N THR A 527 23.11 12.02 1.65
CA THR A 527 23.80 13.26 1.27
C THR A 527 25.30 13.04 1.09
N ALA A 528 25.94 12.31 2.00
CA ALA A 528 27.35 11.97 1.89
C ALA A 528 27.67 11.16 0.63
N THR A 529 26.84 10.16 0.31
CA THR A 529 26.99 9.36 -0.92
C THR A 529 26.84 10.24 -2.16
N TYR A 530 25.86 11.14 -2.17
CA TYR A 530 25.65 12.08 -3.28
C TYR A 530 26.85 12.99 -3.51
N ASP A 531 27.36 13.62 -2.45
CA ASP A 531 28.50 14.55 -2.54
C ASP A 531 29.78 13.84 -2.99
N VAL A 532 30.07 12.66 -2.44
CA VAL A 532 31.24 11.86 -2.82
C VAL A 532 31.17 11.44 -4.29
N MET A 533 30.03 10.88 -4.72
CA MET A 533 29.88 10.36 -6.08
C MET A 533 29.89 11.46 -7.14
N LYS A 534 29.41 12.66 -6.80
CA LYS A 534 29.35 13.81 -7.72
C LYS A 534 30.63 14.66 -7.72
N SER A 535 31.50 14.52 -6.72
CA SER A 535 32.71 15.34 -6.61
C SER A 535 33.63 15.17 -7.82
N SER A 536 34.08 16.27 -8.39
CA SER A 536 35.18 16.31 -9.37
C SER A 536 36.55 16.43 -8.72
N ASP A 537 36.62 16.75 -7.43
CA ASP A 537 37.84 16.68 -6.63
C ASP A 537 37.90 15.31 -5.93
N HIS A 538 38.70 14.41 -6.49
CA HIS A 538 38.86 13.05 -5.96
C HIS A 538 39.62 13.03 -4.62
N SER A 539 40.39 14.07 -4.30
CA SER A 539 41.07 14.19 -3.01
C SER A 539 40.09 14.59 -1.90
N GLU A 540 39.15 15.49 -2.19
CA GLU A 540 38.06 15.83 -1.27
C GLU A 540 37.15 14.62 -1.04
N ALA A 541 36.83 13.88 -2.11
CA ALA A 541 36.05 12.65 -2.02
C ALA A 541 36.73 11.61 -1.11
N ARG A 542 38.05 11.42 -1.25
CA ARG A 542 38.85 10.56 -0.36
C ARG A 542 38.76 10.99 1.10
N GLN A 543 38.99 12.28 1.39
CA GLN A 543 38.91 12.80 2.77
C GLN A 543 37.52 12.64 3.39
N ARG A 544 36.46 12.71 2.58
CA ARG A 544 35.09 12.44 3.04
C ARG A 544 34.90 10.95 3.34
N LEU A 545 35.36 10.07 2.46
CA LEU A 545 35.27 8.61 2.66
C LEU A 545 36.03 8.15 3.91
N GLU A 546 37.23 8.68 4.14
CA GLU A 546 38.03 8.38 5.34
C GLU A 546 37.33 8.85 6.62
N ARG A 547 36.80 10.08 6.65
CA ARG A 547 36.03 10.61 7.81
C ARG A 547 34.76 9.82 8.11
N LEU A 548 34.22 9.14 7.12
CA LEU A 548 33.01 8.34 7.22
C LEU A 548 33.31 6.86 7.45
N ASP A 549 34.58 6.47 7.58
CA ASP A 549 35.05 5.09 7.67
C ASP A 549 34.46 4.18 6.57
N ALA A 550 34.30 4.70 5.35
CA ALA A 550 33.84 3.88 4.24
C ALA A 550 34.92 2.85 3.87
N ASP A 551 34.52 1.59 3.63
CA ASP A 551 35.44 0.52 3.27
C ASP A 551 35.33 0.14 1.78
N LEU A 552 34.09 0.15 1.26
CA LEU A 552 33.78 -0.32 -0.09
C LEU A 552 32.89 0.68 -0.84
N LEU A 553 33.13 0.84 -2.14
CA LEU A 553 32.24 1.52 -3.07
C LEU A 553 31.64 0.50 -4.03
N LEU A 554 30.31 0.40 -4.07
CA LEU A 554 29.58 -0.38 -5.07
C LEU A 554 28.96 0.58 -6.08
N VAL A 555 29.44 0.53 -7.32
CA VAL A 555 29.03 1.45 -8.39
C VAL A 555 28.40 0.67 -9.53
N CYS A 556 27.17 1.04 -9.90
CA CYS A 556 26.50 0.51 -11.07
C CYS A 556 26.54 1.50 -12.24
N SER A 557 26.60 0.97 -13.45
CA SER A 557 26.65 1.73 -14.71
C SER A 557 25.25 1.95 -15.34
N ASP A 558 24.18 1.74 -14.56
CA ASP A 558 22.81 1.88 -15.04
C ASP A 558 22.42 3.35 -15.29
N VAL A 559 21.34 3.52 -16.07
CA VAL A 559 20.89 4.87 -16.48
C VAL A 559 20.52 5.75 -15.28
N ARG A 560 20.00 5.16 -14.19
CA ARG A 560 19.57 5.95 -13.02
C ARG A 560 20.76 6.47 -12.24
N THR A 561 21.77 5.64 -11.99
CA THR A 561 23.00 6.09 -11.33
C THR A 561 23.72 7.14 -12.17
N GLN A 562 23.76 6.97 -13.49
CA GLN A 562 24.35 7.96 -14.39
C GLN A 562 23.58 9.28 -14.41
N GLN A 563 22.25 9.25 -14.42
CA GLN A 563 21.43 10.47 -14.33
C GLN A 563 21.61 11.19 -12.99
N LEU A 564 21.76 10.43 -11.90
CA LEU A 564 21.88 10.96 -10.55
C LEU A 564 23.27 11.57 -10.26
N TYR A 565 24.34 10.87 -10.65
CA TYR A 565 25.72 11.21 -10.27
C TYR A 565 26.61 11.64 -11.44
N GLY A 566 26.24 11.32 -12.68
CA GLY A 566 27.05 11.51 -13.89
C GLY A 566 26.89 12.86 -14.59
N ALA A 567 26.19 13.83 -14.00
CA ALA A 567 25.83 15.10 -14.63
C ALA A 567 27.01 16.10 -14.82
N GLY A 568 28.26 15.71 -14.54
CA GLY A 568 29.44 16.58 -14.68
C GLY A 568 30.69 15.83 -15.14
N PRO A 569 31.47 16.37 -16.12
CA PRO A 569 32.77 15.81 -16.48
C PRO A 569 33.69 15.75 -15.25
N GLY A 570 34.28 14.58 -15.01
CA GLY A 570 35.23 14.38 -13.91
C GLY A 570 34.63 13.94 -12.57
N SER A 571 33.32 13.73 -12.46
CA SER A 571 32.73 13.18 -11.23
C SER A 571 33.36 11.83 -10.87
N LEU A 572 33.53 11.55 -9.57
CA LEU A 572 34.06 10.28 -9.10
C LEU A 572 33.23 9.10 -9.66
N HIS A 573 31.90 9.19 -9.66
CA HIS A 573 31.04 8.16 -10.24
C HIS A 573 31.38 7.87 -11.71
N THR A 574 31.55 8.89 -12.55
CA THR A 574 31.91 8.72 -13.97
C THR A 574 33.27 8.04 -14.11
N ALA A 575 34.27 8.45 -13.32
CA ALA A 575 35.60 7.85 -13.32
C ALA A 575 35.55 6.37 -12.95
N LEU A 576 34.78 6.01 -11.92
CA LEU A 576 34.59 4.62 -11.49
C LEU A 576 33.87 3.79 -12.54
N VAL A 577 32.80 4.28 -13.16
CA VAL A 577 32.10 3.54 -14.24
C VAL A 577 33.04 3.25 -15.42
N LEU A 578 33.86 4.23 -15.82
CA LEU A 578 34.83 4.09 -16.91
C LEU A 578 36.02 3.19 -16.55
N GLY A 579 36.28 2.96 -15.27
CA GLY A 579 37.44 2.20 -14.79
C GLY A 579 38.70 3.05 -14.56
N ASP A 580 38.58 4.37 -14.68
CA ASP A 580 39.63 5.36 -14.42
C ASP A 580 39.66 5.73 -12.93
N ALA A 581 39.67 4.73 -12.04
CA ALA A 581 39.61 4.93 -10.61
C ALA A 581 40.90 5.60 -10.07
N PRO A 582 40.80 6.54 -9.11
CA PRO A 582 41.95 7.10 -8.42
C PRO A 582 42.83 6.02 -7.78
N ALA A 583 44.13 6.29 -7.64
CA ALA A 583 45.12 5.33 -7.11
C ALA A 583 44.85 4.84 -5.66
N TRP A 584 43.98 5.51 -4.91
CA TRP A 584 43.56 5.11 -3.56
C TRP A 584 42.34 4.17 -3.55
N LEU A 585 41.85 3.76 -4.73
CA LEU A 585 40.82 2.74 -4.90
C LEU A 585 41.39 1.53 -5.64
N THR A 586 41.27 0.36 -5.02
CA THR A 586 41.59 -0.91 -5.65
C THR A 586 40.30 -1.59 -6.11
N GLU A 587 40.17 -1.83 -7.41
CA GLU A 587 39.03 -2.59 -7.92
C GLU A 587 39.15 -4.07 -7.51
N LEU A 588 38.10 -4.61 -6.90
CA LEU A 588 38.08 -6.00 -6.47
C LEU A 588 37.69 -6.92 -7.66
N PRO A 589 38.31 -8.11 -7.77
CA PRO A 589 37.95 -9.08 -8.78
C PRO A 589 36.52 -9.59 -8.52
N VAL A 590 35.71 -9.64 -9.58
CA VAL A 590 34.36 -10.21 -9.54
C VAL A 590 34.36 -11.41 -10.50
N ARG A 591 33.98 -12.58 -10.01
CA ARG A 591 34.15 -13.87 -10.71
C ARG A 591 33.34 -14.02 -12.00
N GLU A 592 32.29 -13.24 -12.23
CA GLU A 592 31.43 -13.35 -13.42
C GLU A 592 31.04 -11.98 -14.05
N GLY A 593 31.21 -11.89 -15.38
CA GLY A 593 30.57 -10.94 -16.33
C GLY A 593 30.46 -9.45 -15.95
N ARG A 594 31.31 -8.58 -16.52
CA ARG A 594 31.10 -7.10 -16.44
C ARG A 594 30.42 -6.57 -17.70
N PRO A 595 29.32 -5.82 -17.55
CA PRO A 595 29.46 -4.35 -17.55
C PRO A 595 28.58 -3.57 -16.54
N GLN A 596 27.79 -4.22 -15.68
CA GLN A 596 26.69 -3.55 -14.96
C GLN A 596 27.07 -2.99 -13.57
N PHE A 597 28.10 -3.52 -12.91
CA PHE A 597 28.62 -2.98 -11.65
C PHE A 597 30.14 -3.15 -11.51
N ARG A 598 30.70 -2.38 -10.58
CA ARG A 598 32.09 -2.42 -10.14
C ARG A 598 32.14 -2.26 -8.62
N LEU A 599 33.07 -2.99 -8.00
CA LEU A 599 33.28 -2.98 -6.56
C LEU A 599 34.71 -2.53 -6.27
N TYR A 600 34.85 -1.48 -5.47
CA TYR A 600 36.14 -0.90 -5.11
C TYR A 600 36.37 -0.98 -3.62
N ARG A 601 37.61 -1.29 -3.23
CA ARG A 601 38.12 -1.15 -1.87
C ARG A 601 38.85 0.18 -1.72
N ILE A 602 38.61 0.86 -0.60
CA ILE A 602 39.32 2.08 -0.24
C ILE A 602 40.63 1.68 0.46
N GLU A 603 41.75 2.09 -0.11
CA GLU A 603 43.08 1.92 0.51
C GLU A 603 43.29 3.00 1.56
N ARG A 604 43.67 2.60 2.79
CA ARG A 604 43.91 3.53 3.90
C ARG A 604 45.37 3.94 3.98
#